data_AF-R9LW25-F1
#
_entry.id   AF-R9LW25-F1
#
_cell.length_a   1.000
_cell.length_b   1.000
_cell.length_c   1.000
_cell.angle_alpha   90.00
_cell.angle_beta   90.00
_cell.angle_gamma   90.00
#
_symmetry.space_group_name_H-M   'P 1'
#
loop_
_entity.id
_entity.type
_entity.pdbx_description
1 polymer ?
#
loop_
_entity_poly.entity_id
_entity_poly.type
_entity_poly.pdbx_seq_one_letter_code
_entity_poly.pdbx_strand_id
1 'polypeptide(L)'
;MYRFFVGDDITSVEDNGRQLPISRVTLKVDDESVLTAGDDTGMELEADCPHATQAMVNAILAKVKGYRYQMFSAGDAGLDPAAELGDGITAGGVYSVISRLSDDGSGFPSVTAPGEAELEDEYPAGGPMSREFDRKIAETRSSITKTAEQIRLEVANQVQGLSSSFTVELNSIKGQVTGLNGQVSTLEQTAESIILRVSGLDASVSTISQTVNSITLGVENGNSSSWIKLYKDGIEVASERIKFKGQVVFEDDLSSGETIISGDCIQTGEVSARYIRLGGAMDVYESLNSNAIGGTLGYVTSYDFHGNRTYGMGMLNYNDNYQVVVTDSGARLTSPTAEVVAAVNITLDTSRKINASTELTITSDLRKKEEVRYDVAEKYLPLLDRLKPCSFLRKDGGDQRHLGFIAQEYRDAETAAGISSEDSVIIGKTDGFYGLTYGEFIPLLVAKIQELNNRVKELESWKS
;
A
#
# COMPACT_ATOMS: atom_id res chain seq x y z
N MET A 1 -22.41 -5.32 -82.58
CA MET A 1 -21.07 -5.10 -83.14
C MET A 1 -20.99 -5.87 -84.43
N TYR A 2 -21.07 -5.14 -85.54
CA TYR A 2 -20.85 -5.70 -86.87
C TYR A 2 -19.36 -5.84 -87.12
N ARG A 3 -18.98 -6.74 -88.03
CA ARG A 3 -17.58 -6.94 -88.42
C ARG A 3 -17.44 -6.57 -89.88
N PHE A 4 -16.62 -5.57 -90.14
CA PHE A 4 -16.28 -5.12 -91.48
C PHE A 4 -14.98 -5.77 -91.92
N PHE A 5 -14.96 -6.26 -93.15
CA PHE A 5 -13.78 -6.82 -93.78
C PHE A 5 -13.39 -5.93 -94.95
N VAL A 6 -12.34 -5.14 -94.77
CA VAL A 6 -11.82 -4.24 -95.79
C VAL A 6 -10.75 -4.96 -96.63
N GLY A 7 -10.05 -5.95 -96.06
CA GLY A 7 -9.05 -6.72 -96.80
C GLY A 7 -7.88 -5.83 -97.23
N ASP A 8 -7.51 -5.88 -98.51
CA ASP A 8 -6.44 -5.08 -99.11
C ASP A 8 -6.94 -3.74 -99.70
N ASP A 9 -8.22 -3.40 -99.52
CA ASP A 9 -8.82 -2.15 -100.02
C ASP A 9 -8.53 -0.96 -99.08
N ILE A 10 -7.23 -0.69 -98.91
CA ILE A 10 -6.63 0.31 -98.02
C ILE A 10 -5.37 0.87 -98.66
N THR A 11 -4.98 2.12 -98.36
CA THR A 11 -3.70 2.69 -98.85
C THR A 11 -2.52 2.36 -97.96
N SER A 12 -2.75 2.13 -96.66
CA SER A 12 -1.72 1.74 -95.70
C SER A 12 -2.31 0.98 -94.52
N VAL A 13 -1.52 0.09 -93.91
CA VAL A 13 -1.84 -0.58 -92.64
C VAL A 13 -0.61 -0.65 -91.77
N GLU A 14 -0.76 -0.31 -90.50
CA GLU A 14 0.27 -0.45 -89.48
C GLU A 14 -0.28 -1.25 -88.29
N ASP A 15 0.38 -2.38 -87.99
CA ASP A 15 0.19 -3.11 -86.73
C ASP A 15 1.04 -2.43 -85.66
N ASN A 16 0.40 -1.62 -84.81
CA ASN A 16 1.04 -0.84 -83.76
C ASN A 16 1.29 -1.67 -82.48
N GLY A 17 1.18 -3.00 -82.57
CA GLY A 17 1.46 -3.93 -81.49
C GLY A 17 0.28 -4.18 -80.55
N ARG A 18 0.52 -5.06 -79.58
CA ARG A 18 -0.47 -5.47 -78.57
C ARG A 18 -0.11 -4.92 -77.20
N GLN A 19 -1.10 -4.34 -76.53
CA GLN A 19 -1.03 -3.98 -75.12
C GLN A 19 -0.78 -5.20 -74.23
N LEU A 20 -0.34 -4.94 -72.98
CA LEU A 20 -0.24 -5.99 -71.96
C LEU A 20 -1.61 -6.66 -71.77
N PRO A 21 -1.64 -7.97 -71.46
CA PRO A 21 -2.90 -8.65 -71.18
C PRO A 21 -3.60 -7.99 -70.00
N ILE A 22 -4.91 -7.87 -70.07
CA ILE A 22 -5.71 -7.40 -68.94
C ILE A 22 -5.58 -8.42 -67.81
N SER A 23 -5.05 -7.99 -66.68
CA SER A 23 -4.82 -8.83 -65.50
C SER A 23 -5.65 -8.38 -64.30
N ARG A 24 -6.17 -7.15 -64.31
CA ARG A 24 -6.91 -6.54 -63.20
C ARG A 24 -8.12 -5.74 -63.68
N VAL A 25 -9.19 -5.75 -62.88
CA VAL A 25 -10.39 -4.92 -63.06
C VAL A 25 -10.71 -4.25 -61.73
N THR A 26 -10.93 -2.94 -61.73
CA THR A 26 -11.38 -2.17 -60.58
C THR A 26 -12.64 -1.40 -60.92
N LEU A 27 -13.69 -1.58 -60.12
CA LEU A 27 -14.91 -0.78 -60.19
C LEU A 27 -15.00 0.11 -58.95
N LYS A 28 -15.11 1.42 -59.15
CA LYS A 28 -15.33 2.41 -58.09
C LYS A 28 -16.82 2.47 -57.75
N VAL A 29 -17.15 2.27 -56.46
CA VAL A 29 -18.53 2.29 -55.97
C VAL A 29 -18.89 3.68 -55.44
N ASP A 30 -17.98 4.30 -54.70
CA ASP A 30 -18.03 5.67 -54.20
C ASP A 30 -16.61 6.21 -53.97
N ASP A 31 -16.49 7.44 -53.42
CA ASP A 31 -15.21 8.13 -53.22
C ASP A 31 -14.28 7.43 -52.19
N GLU A 32 -14.79 6.49 -51.40
CA GLU A 32 -14.02 5.78 -50.36
C GLU A 32 -13.93 4.25 -50.60
N SER A 33 -14.74 3.71 -51.53
CA SER A 33 -14.93 2.27 -51.72
C SER A 33 -14.68 1.83 -53.16
N VAL A 34 -13.65 0.99 -53.32
CA VAL A 34 -13.28 0.37 -54.61
C VAL A 34 -13.31 -1.16 -54.51
N LEU A 35 -13.78 -1.81 -55.57
CA LEU A 35 -13.82 -3.27 -55.68
C LEU A 35 -12.87 -3.72 -56.78
N THR A 36 -11.88 -4.53 -56.42
CA THR A 36 -10.82 -4.97 -57.33
C THR A 36 -10.82 -6.49 -57.47
N ALA A 37 -10.50 -6.99 -58.67
CA ALA A 37 -10.18 -8.39 -58.92
C ALA A 37 -8.96 -8.49 -59.84
N GLY A 38 -8.06 -9.44 -59.59
CA GLY A 38 -6.91 -9.72 -60.44
C GLY A 38 -5.56 -9.50 -59.76
N ASP A 39 -4.53 -9.27 -60.55
CA ASP A 39 -3.16 -9.03 -60.10
C ASP A 39 -2.50 -7.90 -60.93
N ASP A 40 -1.43 -7.32 -60.40
CA ASP A 40 -0.74 -6.18 -61.02
C ASP A 40 0.31 -6.60 -62.06
N THR A 41 0.14 -7.76 -62.71
CA THR A 41 1.12 -8.30 -63.68
C THR A 41 0.92 -7.79 -65.11
N GLY A 42 -0.19 -7.08 -65.38
CA GLY A 42 -0.61 -6.59 -66.69
C GLY A 42 -1.42 -5.30 -66.60
N MET A 43 -2.37 -5.11 -67.53
CA MET A 43 -3.20 -3.90 -67.61
C MET A 43 -4.41 -3.96 -66.66
N GLU A 44 -4.78 -2.80 -66.10
CA GLU A 44 -5.97 -2.62 -65.27
C GLU A 44 -7.11 -1.95 -66.06
N LEU A 45 -8.31 -2.54 -66.03
CA LEU A 45 -9.54 -1.88 -66.48
C LEU A 45 -10.23 -1.20 -65.32
N GLU A 46 -10.47 0.11 -65.45
CA GLU A 46 -11.14 0.91 -64.42
C GLU A 46 -12.44 1.52 -64.94
N ALA A 47 -13.50 1.48 -64.13
CA ALA A 47 -14.76 2.16 -64.43
C ALA A 47 -15.55 2.53 -63.17
N ASP A 48 -16.30 3.63 -63.25
CA ASP A 48 -17.23 4.03 -62.19
C ASP A 48 -18.55 3.26 -62.31
N CYS A 49 -18.91 2.52 -61.25
CA CYS A 49 -20.16 1.77 -61.20
C CYS A 49 -20.70 1.75 -59.77
N PRO A 50 -21.59 2.69 -59.41
CA PRO A 50 -22.16 2.82 -58.06
C PRO A 50 -22.95 1.60 -57.55
N HIS A 51 -23.27 0.65 -58.44
CA HIS A 51 -24.00 -0.58 -58.13
C HIS A 51 -23.14 -1.82 -58.34
N ALA A 52 -21.81 -1.67 -58.43
CA ALA A 52 -20.90 -2.79 -58.60
C ALA A 52 -20.92 -3.73 -57.40
N THR A 53 -20.81 -5.02 -57.68
CA THR A 53 -20.62 -6.06 -56.66
C THR A 53 -19.35 -6.86 -56.97
N GLN A 54 -18.73 -7.47 -55.97
CA GLN A 54 -17.51 -8.28 -56.19
C GLN A 54 -17.74 -9.41 -57.22
N ALA A 55 -18.95 -9.97 -57.26
CA ALA A 55 -19.34 -10.97 -58.26
C ALA A 55 -19.31 -10.40 -59.70
N MET A 56 -19.71 -9.13 -59.88
CA MET A 56 -19.62 -8.43 -61.17
C MET A 56 -18.17 -8.17 -61.57
N VAL A 57 -17.33 -7.66 -60.65
CA VAL A 57 -15.89 -7.42 -60.93
C VAL A 57 -15.19 -8.73 -61.33
N ASN A 58 -15.44 -9.82 -60.59
CA ASN A 58 -14.92 -11.14 -60.91
C ASN A 58 -15.45 -11.68 -62.24
N ALA A 59 -16.74 -11.48 -62.55
CA ALA A 59 -17.34 -11.93 -63.81
C ALA A 59 -16.83 -11.14 -65.02
N ILE A 60 -16.57 -9.83 -64.87
CA ILE A 60 -15.94 -9.00 -65.89
C ILE A 60 -14.51 -9.48 -66.11
N LEU A 61 -13.71 -9.60 -65.05
CA LEU A 61 -12.35 -10.12 -65.15
C LEU A 61 -12.34 -11.49 -65.83
N ALA A 62 -13.23 -12.42 -65.45
CA ALA A 62 -13.30 -13.73 -66.08
C ALA A 62 -13.55 -13.69 -67.60
N LYS A 63 -14.25 -12.68 -68.11
CA LYS A 63 -14.51 -12.50 -69.55
C LYS A 63 -13.37 -11.82 -70.30
N VAL A 64 -12.64 -10.93 -69.64
CA VAL A 64 -11.62 -10.07 -70.29
C VAL A 64 -10.18 -10.45 -69.94
N LYS A 65 -9.98 -11.32 -68.95
CA LYS A 65 -8.64 -11.72 -68.48
C LYS A 65 -7.84 -12.34 -69.61
N GLY A 66 -6.65 -11.81 -69.82
CA GLY A 66 -5.76 -12.25 -70.90
C GLY A 66 -6.10 -11.66 -72.27
N TYR A 67 -7.22 -10.92 -72.41
CA TYR A 67 -7.48 -10.16 -73.63
C TYR A 67 -6.39 -9.13 -73.82
N ARG A 68 -5.91 -9.00 -75.06
CA ARG A 68 -4.88 -8.04 -75.44
C ARG A 68 -5.48 -7.11 -76.48
N TYR A 69 -5.52 -5.83 -76.16
CA TYR A 69 -5.94 -4.81 -77.11
C TYR A 69 -4.90 -4.69 -78.23
N GLN A 70 -5.35 -4.84 -79.48
CA GLN A 70 -4.54 -4.75 -80.68
C GLN A 70 -4.60 -3.33 -81.21
N MET A 71 -3.50 -2.59 -81.09
CA MET A 71 -3.40 -1.26 -81.67
C MET A 71 -3.16 -1.38 -83.16
N PHE A 72 -3.84 -0.57 -83.95
CA PHE A 72 -3.66 -0.55 -85.40
C PHE A 72 -4.04 0.81 -85.98
N SER A 73 -3.52 1.07 -87.17
CA SER A 73 -3.94 2.18 -88.01
C SER A 73 -4.11 1.67 -89.44
N ALA A 74 -5.19 2.08 -90.12
CA ALA A 74 -5.38 1.84 -91.55
C ALA A 74 -5.79 3.15 -92.24
N GLY A 75 -5.06 3.49 -93.31
CA GLY A 75 -5.30 4.67 -94.13
C GLY A 75 -6.24 4.39 -95.30
N ASP A 76 -7.10 5.36 -95.60
CA ASP A 76 -8.09 5.38 -96.69
C ASP A 76 -8.78 4.04 -96.90
N ALA A 77 -9.42 3.54 -95.84
CA ALA A 77 -10.10 2.27 -95.88
C ALA A 77 -11.41 2.37 -96.66
N GLY A 78 -11.66 1.40 -97.55
CA GLY A 78 -12.95 1.19 -98.24
C GLY A 78 -14.06 0.74 -97.28
N LEU A 79 -14.29 1.52 -96.22
CA LEU A 79 -15.20 1.20 -95.14
C LEU A 79 -16.64 1.50 -95.57
N ASP A 80 -17.56 0.61 -95.19
CA ASP A 80 -19.00 0.85 -95.38
C ASP A 80 -19.40 2.13 -94.63
N PRO A 81 -20.10 3.09 -95.27
CA PRO A 81 -20.60 4.29 -94.60
C PRO A 81 -21.47 4.02 -93.36
N ALA A 82 -22.00 2.81 -93.21
CA ALA A 82 -22.75 2.38 -92.03
C ALA A 82 -21.87 1.93 -90.85
N ALA A 83 -20.54 1.92 -90.98
CA ALA A 83 -19.64 1.52 -89.91
C ALA A 83 -19.59 2.57 -88.79
N GLU A 84 -19.75 2.12 -87.55
CA GLU A 84 -19.74 2.98 -86.36
C GLU A 84 -18.47 2.79 -85.50
N LEU A 85 -18.19 3.77 -84.64
CA LEU A 85 -17.18 3.62 -83.60
C LEU A 85 -17.53 2.43 -82.71
N GLY A 86 -16.56 1.57 -82.47
CA GLY A 86 -16.72 0.33 -81.72
C GLY A 86 -16.96 -0.90 -82.59
N ASP A 87 -17.21 -0.80 -83.90
CA ASP A 87 -17.32 -2.01 -84.74
C ASP A 87 -15.97 -2.66 -85.02
N GLY A 88 -15.99 -3.98 -85.23
CA GLY A 88 -14.78 -4.75 -85.52
C GLY A 88 -14.37 -4.59 -86.97
N ILE A 89 -13.08 -4.40 -87.23
CA ILE A 89 -12.54 -4.23 -88.57
C ILE A 89 -11.36 -5.19 -88.81
N THR A 90 -11.33 -5.78 -89.99
CA THR A 90 -10.15 -6.50 -90.51
C THR A 90 -9.61 -5.78 -91.74
N ALA A 91 -8.43 -5.17 -91.60
CA ALA A 91 -7.73 -4.46 -92.66
C ALA A 91 -6.30 -5.01 -92.77
N GLY A 92 -5.84 -5.32 -93.99
CA GLY A 92 -4.49 -5.83 -94.24
C GLY A 92 -4.13 -7.11 -93.46
N GLY A 93 -5.13 -7.95 -93.13
CA GLY A 93 -4.95 -9.17 -92.33
C GLY A 93 -4.90 -8.97 -90.81
N VAL A 94 -4.98 -7.74 -90.30
CA VAL A 94 -5.02 -7.41 -88.86
C VAL A 94 -6.46 -7.15 -88.44
N TYR A 95 -6.93 -7.85 -87.39
CA TYR A 95 -8.22 -7.59 -86.77
C TYR A 95 -8.08 -6.65 -85.58
N SER A 96 -8.90 -5.61 -85.53
CA SER A 96 -9.03 -4.71 -84.38
C SER A 96 -10.43 -4.06 -84.34
N VAL A 97 -10.60 -2.99 -83.57
CA VAL A 97 -11.86 -2.25 -83.38
C VAL A 97 -11.68 -0.83 -83.88
N ILE A 98 -12.71 -0.27 -84.52
CA ILE A 98 -12.71 1.12 -84.96
C ILE A 98 -12.90 2.03 -83.74
N SER A 99 -11.82 2.50 -83.11
CA SER A 99 -11.91 3.39 -81.94
C SER A 99 -11.95 4.88 -82.33
N ARG A 100 -11.37 5.22 -83.49
CA ARG A 100 -11.42 6.56 -84.07
C ARG A 100 -11.52 6.46 -85.58
N LEU A 101 -12.30 7.36 -86.17
CA LEU A 101 -12.52 7.48 -87.60
C LEU A 101 -12.21 8.92 -88.02
N SER A 102 -11.46 9.08 -89.11
CA SER A 102 -11.08 10.38 -89.69
C SER A 102 -11.33 10.35 -91.19
N ASP A 103 -12.29 11.11 -91.67
CA ASP A 103 -12.62 11.26 -93.09
C ASP A 103 -12.18 12.65 -93.56
N ASP A 104 -11.39 12.70 -94.63
CA ASP A 104 -10.94 13.95 -95.26
C ASP A 104 -11.89 14.44 -96.38
N GLY A 105 -13.01 13.74 -96.58
CA GLY A 105 -14.02 14.04 -97.58
C GLY A 105 -13.80 13.35 -98.93
N SER A 106 -12.79 12.47 -99.04
CA SER A 106 -12.53 11.64 -100.21
C SER A 106 -13.48 10.44 -100.34
N GLY A 107 -14.24 10.12 -99.28
CA GLY A 107 -15.12 8.96 -99.21
C GLY A 107 -14.43 7.67 -98.76
N PHE A 108 -13.13 7.74 -98.42
CA PHE A 108 -12.34 6.65 -97.86
C PHE A 108 -11.76 7.07 -96.51
N PRO A 109 -12.45 6.80 -95.39
CA PRO A 109 -11.97 7.23 -94.09
C PRO A 109 -10.74 6.44 -93.62
N SER A 110 -9.85 7.13 -92.91
CA SER A 110 -8.79 6.50 -92.12
C SER A 110 -9.34 6.07 -90.76
N VAL A 111 -8.98 4.87 -90.31
CA VAL A 111 -9.46 4.28 -89.06
C VAL A 111 -8.31 3.86 -88.17
N THR A 112 -8.42 4.15 -86.87
CA THR A 112 -7.37 3.84 -85.90
C THR A 112 -7.95 3.27 -84.61
N ALA A 113 -7.17 2.39 -83.98
CA ALA A 113 -7.32 1.94 -82.62
C ALA A 113 -6.07 2.36 -81.84
N PRO A 114 -5.98 3.62 -81.37
CA PRO A 114 -4.80 4.11 -80.68
C PRO A 114 -4.64 3.42 -79.31
N GLY A 115 -3.40 3.30 -78.86
CA GLY A 115 -3.06 2.93 -77.48
C GLY A 115 -2.95 4.14 -76.56
N GLU A 116 -2.87 3.91 -75.24
CA GLU A 116 -2.87 4.87 -74.12
C GLU A 116 -1.89 6.06 -74.18
N ALA A 117 -1.06 6.22 -75.21
CA ALA A 117 -0.12 7.33 -75.29
C ALA A 117 -0.69 8.63 -75.90
N GLU A 118 -1.92 8.64 -76.43
CA GLU A 118 -2.49 9.78 -77.16
C GLU A 118 -3.93 10.10 -76.70
N LEU A 119 -4.17 10.08 -75.38
CA LEU A 119 -5.29 10.77 -74.75
C LEU A 119 -4.71 11.87 -73.88
N GLU A 120 -4.49 13.04 -74.49
CA GLU A 120 -4.19 14.27 -73.77
C GLU A 120 -5.37 14.65 -72.84
N ASP A 121 -5.00 15.03 -71.62
CA ASP A 121 -5.75 15.82 -70.63
C ASP A 121 -7.01 15.22 -69.99
N GLU A 122 -6.81 14.50 -68.87
CA GLU A 122 -7.42 14.91 -67.59
C GLU A 122 -6.70 14.24 -66.39
N TYR A 123 -6.11 15.08 -65.52
CA TYR A 123 -5.43 14.78 -64.24
C TYR A 123 -3.93 14.38 -64.27
N PRO A 124 -3.02 15.27 -63.79
CA PRO A 124 -1.62 14.92 -63.58
C PRO A 124 -1.47 13.99 -62.36
N ALA A 125 -1.13 12.72 -62.59
CA ALA A 125 -0.73 11.81 -61.52
C ALA A 125 0.73 12.10 -61.10
N GLY A 126 0.91 12.64 -59.89
CA GLY A 126 2.22 12.92 -59.30
C GLY A 126 3.11 11.66 -59.21
N GLY A 127 4.41 11.85 -59.45
CA GLY A 127 5.43 10.79 -59.34
C GLY A 127 5.65 10.26 -57.92
N PRO A 128 6.46 9.19 -57.75
CA PRO A 128 6.60 8.44 -56.49
C PRO A 128 7.02 9.28 -55.28
N MET A 129 7.78 10.37 -55.47
CA MET A 129 8.21 11.26 -54.37
C MET A 129 7.07 12.13 -53.82
N SER A 130 6.14 12.58 -54.68
CA SER A 130 4.93 13.30 -54.25
C SER A 130 4.02 12.36 -53.46
N ARG A 131 3.91 11.10 -53.90
CA ARG A 131 3.12 10.06 -53.22
C ARG A 131 3.65 9.74 -51.81
N GLU A 132 4.96 9.79 -51.56
CA GLU A 132 5.51 9.62 -50.20
C GLU A 132 5.29 10.84 -49.29
N PHE A 133 5.37 12.05 -49.86
CA PHE A 133 5.12 13.29 -49.13
C PHE A 133 3.64 13.42 -48.75
N ASP A 134 2.74 13.11 -49.68
CA ASP A 134 1.30 13.05 -49.47
C ASP A 134 0.92 11.96 -48.45
N ARG A 135 1.65 10.83 -48.42
CA ARG A 135 1.50 9.78 -47.40
C ARG A 135 1.91 10.25 -45.99
N LYS A 136 2.99 11.03 -45.84
CA LYS A 136 3.38 11.62 -44.53
C LYS A 136 2.40 12.70 -44.05
N ILE A 137 1.82 13.48 -44.97
CA ILE A 137 0.72 14.42 -44.66
C ILE A 137 -0.56 13.67 -44.28
N ALA A 138 -0.79 12.48 -44.84
CA ALA A 138 -1.88 11.62 -44.41
C ALA A 138 -1.67 11.07 -42.97
N GLU A 139 -0.43 10.89 -42.53
CA GLU A 139 -0.12 10.37 -41.19
C GLU A 139 -0.33 11.40 -40.06
N THR A 140 0.14 12.66 -40.21
CA THR A 140 -0.02 13.71 -39.20
C THR A 140 -0.67 14.96 -39.79
N ARG A 141 -1.81 15.36 -39.24
CA ARG A 141 -2.59 16.53 -39.69
C ARG A 141 -2.67 17.58 -38.59
N SER A 142 -2.50 18.84 -38.97
CA SER A 142 -2.75 20.00 -38.11
C SER A 142 -3.87 20.85 -38.70
N SER A 143 -4.82 21.28 -37.88
CA SER A 143 -5.92 22.15 -38.31
C SER A 143 -6.21 23.24 -37.28
N ILE A 144 -6.68 24.38 -37.78
CA ILE A 144 -7.25 25.45 -36.97
C ILE A 144 -8.66 25.70 -37.51
N THR A 145 -9.65 25.48 -36.66
CA THR A 145 -11.06 25.69 -36.98
C THR A 145 -11.59 26.86 -36.18
N LYS A 146 -12.21 27.83 -36.85
CA LYS A 146 -12.80 29.01 -36.23
C LYS A 146 -14.27 29.09 -36.60
N THR A 147 -15.14 29.13 -35.59
CA THR A 147 -16.57 29.39 -35.75
C THR A 147 -16.94 30.65 -34.94
N ALA A 148 -18.22 31.03 -34.96
CA ALA A 148 -18.72 32.10 -34.09
C ALA A 148 -18.70 31.70 -32.60
N GLU A 149 -18.62 30.41 -32.30
CA GLU A 149 -18.75 29.86 -30.94
C GLU A 149 -17.41 29.39 -30.35
N GLN A 150 -16.46 28.95 -31.19
CA GLN A 150 -15.18 28.41 -30.72
C GLN A 150 -14.02 28.68 -31.68
N ILE A 151 -12.81 28.67 -31.11
CA ILE A 151 -11.56 28.52 -31.85
C ILE A 151 -10.91 27.22 -31.38
N ARG A 152 -10.72 26.27 -32.29
CA ARG A 152 -10.09 24.97 -32.00
C ARG A 152 -8.82 24.79 -32.80
N LEU A 153 -7.75 24.42 -32.13
CA LEU A 153 -6.49 23.99 -32.70
C LEU A 153 -6.35 22.50 -32.46
N GLU A 154 -6.03 21.73 -33.49
CA GLU A 154 -5.83 20.29 -33.38
C GLU A 154 -4.61 19.85 -34.17
N VAL A 155 -3.84 18.96 -33.58
CA VAL A 155 -2.82 18.15 -34.26
C VAL A 155 -3.13 16.70 -33.95
N ALA A 156 -3.33 15.89 -34.98
CA ALA A 156 -3.66 14.48 -34.83
C ALA A 156 -2.83 13.62 -35.76
N ASN A 157 -2.30 12.52 -35.23
CA ASN A 157 -1.77 11.42 -36.01
C ASN A 157 -2.69 10.21 -35.81
N GLN A 158 -3.60 10.03 -36.76
CA GLN A 158 -4.65 9.00 -36.69
C GLN A 158 -4.06 7.58 -36.76
N VAL A 159 -2.89 7.41 -37.39
CA VAL A 159 -2.20 6.13 -37.49
C VAL A 159 -1.60 5.70 -36.15
N GLN A 160 -1.07 6.65 -35.38
CA GLN A 160 -0.44 6.40 -34.07
C GLN A 160 -1.41 6.59 -32.89
N GLY A 161 -2.67 6.95 -33.13
CA GLY A 161 -3.65 7.23 -32.07
C GLY A 161 -3.31 8.45 -31.20
N LEU A 162 -2.44 9.33 -31.69
CA LEU A 162 -1.98 10.52 -30.99
C LEU A 162 -2.84 11.72 -31.40
N SER A 163 -3.29 12.50 -30.41
CA SER A 163 -3.96 13.76 -30.69
C SER A 163 -3.68 14.80 -29.62
N SER A 164 -3.64 16.05 -30.03
CA SER A 164 -3.60 17.20 -29.14
C SER A 164 -4.60 18.21 -29.66
N SER A 165 -5.50 18.66 -28.79
CA SER A 165 -6.45 19.71 -29.12
C SER A 165 -6.51 20.77 -28.05
N PHE A 166 -6.76 22.00 -28.49
CA PHE A 166 -6.92 23.15 -27.63
C PHE A 166 -8.08 23.98 -28.17
N THR A 167 -9.07 24.22 -27.33
CA THR A 167 -10.33 24.87 -27.69
C THR A 167 -10.56 26.06 -26.78
N VAL A 168 -10.87 27.20 -27.38
CA VAL A 168 -11.29 28.42 -26.68
C VAL A 168 -12.75 28.69 -27.03
N GLU A 169 -13.58 28.72 -25.99
CA GLU A 169 -14.99 29.06 -26.04
C GLU A 169 -15.22 30.33 -25.17
N LEU A 170 -16.39 30.95 -25.25
CA LEU A 170 -16.69 32.16 -24.47
C LEU A 170 -16.54 31.99 -22.96
N ASN A 171 -16.87 30.81 -22.43
CA ASN A 171 -16.90 30.54 -20.98
C ASN A 171 -15.89 29.48 -20.54
N SER A 172 -15.13 28.89 -21.46
CA SER A 172 -14.21 27.83 -21.12
C SER A 172 -13.00 27.78 -22.05
N ILE A 173 -11.90 27.27 -21.52
CA ILE A 173 -10.74 26.85 -22.27
C ILE A 173 -10.53 25.37 -21.99
N LYS A 174 -10.48 24.56 -23.04
CA LYS A 174 -10.30 23.10 -22.94
C LYS A 174 -9.05 22.67 -23.67
N GLY A 175 -8.22 21.88 -23.01
CA GLY A 175 -7.07 21.22 -23.60
C GLY A 175 -7.22 19.71 -23.46
N GLN A 176 -6.83 18.95 -24.48
CA GLN A 176 -6.74 17.50 -24.40
C GLN A 176 -5.52 17.01 -25.15
N VAL A 177 -4.75 16.13 -24.53
CA VAL A 177 -3.66 15.39 -25.17
C VAL A 177 -3.91 13.91 -24.97
N THR A 178 -3.91 13.17 -26.07
CA THR A 178 -3.97 11.71 -26.12
C THR A 178 -2.59 11.20 -26.51
N GLY A 179 -1.93 10.53 -25.57
CA GLY A 179 -0.59 9.95 -25.74
C GLY A 179 -0.64 8.53 -26.32
N LEU A 180 0.56 7.97 -26.61
CA LEU A 180 0.68 6.57 -27.02
C LEU A 180 0.16 5.68 -25.89
N ASN A 181 -0.60 4.63 -26.25
CA ASN A 181 -1.20 3.69 -25.31
C ASN A 181 -2.36 4.28 -24.47
N GLY A 182 -3.16 5.21 -25.02
CA GLY A 182 -4.46 5.58 -24.43
C GLY A 182 -4.40 6.46 -23.18
N GLN A 183 -3.23 7.01 -22.83
CA GLN A 183 -3.12 8.01 -21.78
C GLN A 183 -3.78 9.31 -22.22
N VAL A 184 -4.61 9.91 -21.36
CA VAL A 184 -5.32 11.16 -21.67
C VAL A 184 -5.05 12.20 -20.60
N SER A 185 -4.54 13.36 -21.02
CA SER A 185 -4.42 14.55 -20.18
C SER A 185 -5.43 15.59 -20.62
N THR A 186 -6.21 16.13 -19.69
CA THR A 186 -7.21 17.18 -19.94
C THR A 186 -6.99 18.39 -19.05
N LEU A 187 -7.21 19.56 -19.63
CA LEU A 187 -7.34 20.84 -18.93
C LEU A 187 -8.75 21.38 -19.21
N GLU A 188 -9.45 21.81 -18.17
CA GLU A 188 -10.67 22.59 -18.29
C GLU A 188 -10.55 23.81 -17.38
N GLN A 189 -10.56 25.00 -17.98
CA GLN A 189 -10.52 26.27 -17.26
C GLN A 189 -11.80 27.04 -17.52
N THR A 190 -12.40 27.54 -16.46
CA THR A 190 -13.55 28.45 -16.47
C THR A 190 -13.23 29.67 -15.60
N ALA A 191 -14.16 30.61 -15.47
CA ALA A 191 -14.02 31.72 -14.52
C ALA A 191 -14.03 31.24 -13.05
N GLU A 192 -14.57 30.05 -12.79
CA GLU A 192 -14.81 29.54 -11.44
C GLU A 192 -13.75 28.53 -10.98
N SER A 193 -13.13 27.82 -11.94
CA SER A 193 -12.26 26.70 -11.63
C SER A 193 -11.22 26.41 -12.70
N ILE A 194 -10.17 25.70 -12.28
CA ILE A 194 -9.20 25.06 -13.14
C ILE A 194 -9.16 23.59 -12.74
N ILE A 195 -9.46 22.71 -13.70
CA ILE A 195 -9.44 21.25 -13.52
C ILE A 195 -8.38 20.67 -14.45
N LEU A 196 -7.46 19.93 -13.87
CA LEU A 196 -6.45 19.15 -14.56
C LEU A 196 -6.69 17.68 -14.25
N ARG A 197 -6.73 16.84 -15.28
CA ARG A 197 -6.89 15.39 -15.10
C ARG A 197 -5.93 14.65 -16.03
N VAL A 198 -5.22 13.67 -15.48
CA VAL A 198 -4.39 12.74 -16.26
C VAL A 198 -4.89 11.33 -15.98
N SER A 199 -5.20 10.57 -17.03
CA SER A 199 -5.70 9.20 -16.95
C SER A 199 -4.70 8.25 -17.62
N GLY A 200 -4.23 7.24 -16.89
CA GLY A 200 -3.32 6.18 -17.34
C GLY A 200 -4.02 4.86 -17.67
N LEU A 201 -3.24 3.83 -18.03
CA LEU A 201 -3.72 2.51 -18.47
C LEU A 201 -4.33 1.65 -17.35
N ASP A 202 -3.86 1.80 -16.11
CA ASP A 202 -4.25 0.96 -14.97
C ASP A 202 -5.36 1.60 -14.12
N ALA A 203 -6.27 2.33 -14.77
CA ALA A 203 -7.25 3.22 -14.13
C ALA A 203 -6.64 4.30 -13.23
N SER A 204 -5.33 4.52 -13.32
CA SER A 204 -4.65 5.53 -12.50
C SER A 204 -5.04 6.93 -12.96
N VAL A 205 -5.60 7.72 -12.06
CA VAL A 205 -6.07 9.07 -12.33
C VAL A 205 -5.42 10.05 -11.36
N SER A 206 -4.74 11.05 -11.92
CA SER A 206 -4.29 12.21 -11.16
C SER A 206 -5.20 13.39 -11.48
N THR A 207 -5.81 13.97 -10.45
CA THR A 207 -6.68 15.14 -10.58
C THR A 207 -6.18 16.29 -9.71
N ILE A 208 -6.13 17.48 -10.28
CA ILE A 208 -5.99 18.73 -9.55
C ILE A 208 -7.22 19.58 -9.87
N SER A 209 -7.97 19.95 -8.84
CA SER A 209 -9.15 20.81 -8.97
C SER A 209 -8.95 22.05 -8.10
N GLN A 210 -8.82 23.19 -8.74
CA GLN A 210 -8.66 24.49 -8.10
C GLN A 210 -9.92 25.33 -8.31
N THR A 211 -10.38 25.97 -7.23
CA THR A 211 -11.39 27.03 -7.24
C THR A 211 -10.81 28.26 -6.54
N VAL A 212 -11.56 29.36 -6.52
CA VAL A 212 -11.17 30.60 -5.81
C VAL A 212 -10.85 30.35 -4.32
N ASN A 213 -11.48 29.35 -3.69
CA ASN A 213 -11.40 29.12 -2.25
C ASN A 213 -10.73 27.78 -1.86
N SER A 214 -10.35 26.94 -2.82
CA SER A 214 -9.87 25.59 -2.51
C SER A 214 -8.97 25.02 -3.59
N ILE A 215 -8.06 24.15 -3.19
CA ILE A 215 -7.28 23.30 -4.09
C ILE A 215 -7.41 21.87 -3.57
N THR A 216 -7.85 20.96 -4.44
CA THR A 216 -7.94 19.52 -4.20
C THR A 216 -6.90 18.81 -5.06
N LEU A 217 -6.12 17.93 -4.43
CA LEU A 217 -5.17 17.07 -5.12
C LEU A 217 -5.50 15.61 -4.82
N GLY A 218 -5.61 14.80 -5.86
CA GLY A 218 -5.89 13.36 -5.74
C GLY A 218 -5.08 12.59 -6.76
N VAL A 219 -4.39 11.54 -6.28
CA VAL A 219 -3.74 10.54 -7.13
C VAL A 219 -4.34 9.19 -6.76
N GLU A 220 -5.10 8.63 -7.68
CA GLU A 220 -5.62 7.28 -7.63
C GLU A 220 -4.68 6.42 -8.48
N ASN A 221 -3.89 5.54 -7.85
CA ASN A 221 -2.91 4.71 -8.57
C ASN A 221 -2.65 3.42 -7.80
N GLY A 222 -3.57 2.45 -7.90
CA GLY A 222 -3.35 1.11 -7.35
C GLY A 222 -2.71 1.06 -5.94
N ASN A 223 -1.78 0.13 -5.73
CA ASN A 223 -1.59 -0.54 -4.44
C ASN A 223 -0.65 0.05 -3.35
N SER A 224 -0.13 1.29 -3.38
CA SER A 224 0.60 1.74 -2.15
C SER A 224 0.89 3.25 -2.02
N SER A 225 -0.12 3.98 -1.55
CA SER A 225 -0.14 5.33 -0.96
C SER A 225 -0.48 6.51 -1.87
N SER A 226 -1.53 7.22 -1.44
CA SER A 226 -2.06 8.47 -1.98
C SER A 226 -1.89 9.56 -0.92
N TRP A 227 -1.53 10.78 -1.35
CA TRP A 227 -1.35 11.92 -0.44
C TRP A 227 -2.50 12.90 -0.59
N ILE A 228 -2.96 13.44 0.54
CA ILE A 228 -3.97 14.50 0.59
C ILE A 228 -3.30 15.72 1.23
N LYS A 229 -3.17 16.79 0.45
CA LYS A 229 -2.68 18.09 0.91
C LYS A 229 -3.81 19.10 0.83
N LEU A 230 -4.04 19.84 1.90
CA LEU A 230 -5.08 20.85 1.97
C LEU A 230 -4.46 22.23 1.82
N TYR A 231 -5.11 23.10 1.06
CA TYR A 231 -4.68 24.48 0.86
C TYR A 231 -5.85 25.43 1.16
N LYS A 232 -5.57 26.60 1.78
CA LYS A 232 -6.51 27.72 1.93
C LYS A 232 -5.82 28.99 1.46
N ASP A 233 -6.46 29.75 0.57
CA ASP A 233 -5.89 30.97 -0.02
C ASP A 233 -4.48 30.75 -0.63
N GLY A 234 -4.20 29.52 -1.09
CA GLY A 234 -2.91 29.12 -1.67
C GLY A 234 -1.82 28.67 -0.69
N ILE A 235 -2.08 28.65 0.63
CA ILE A 235 -1.12 28.18 1.66
C ILE A 235 -1.46 26.73 2.02
N GLU A 236 -0.47 25.81 1.95
CA GLU A 236 -0.63 24.44 2.48
C GLU A 236 -1.02 24.60 3.94
N VAL A 237 -2.17 24.04 4.31
CA VAL A 237 -2.87 24.32 5.54
C VAL A 237 -2.03 23.82 6.72
N ALA A 238 -1.12 24.67 7.18
CA ALA A 238 -0.66 24.74 8.55
C ALA A 238 -1.78 25.44 9.35
N SER A 239 -2.92 24.76 9.46
CA SER A 239 -4.04 25.32 10.22
C SER A 239 -3.67 25.35 11.69
N GLU A 240 -4.08 26.40 12.41
CA GLU A 240 -4.24 26.30 13.87
C GLU A 240 -5.11 25.09 14.25
N ARG A 241 -6.05 24.69 13.38
CA ARG A 241 -6.92 23.54 13.61
C ARG A 241 -7.37 22.84 12.32
N ILE A 242 -6.81 21.68 12.05
CA ILE A 242 -7.41 20.69 11.14
C ILE A 242 -8.38 19.84 11.97
N LYS A 243 -9.67 19.85 11.61
CA LYS A 243 -10.71 19.12 12.36
C LYS A 243 -11.29 18.01 11.50
N PHE A 244 -10.97 16.77 11.84
CA PHE A 244 -11.73 15.60 11.44
C PHE A 244 -12.93 15.42 12.38
N LYS A 245 -14.07 14.96 11.87
CA LYS A 245 -15.24 14.58 12.68
C LYS A 245 -15.50 13.09 12.46
N GLY A 246 -15.90 12.38 13.51
CA GLY A 246 -16.07 10.93 13.46
C GLY A 246 -14.78 10.18 13.79
N GLN A 247 -14.75 8.88 13.53
CA GLN A 247 -13.56 8.06 13.69
C GLN A 247 -12.60 8.32 12.52
N VAL A 248 -11.31 8.45 12.83
CA VAL A 248 -10.23 8.41 11.84
C VAL A 248 -9.60 7.03 11.97
N VAL A 249 -10.00 6.11 11.08
CA VAL A 249 -9.55 4.72 11.06
C VAL A 249 -8.61 4.53 9.88
N PHE A 250 -7.44 3.96 10.14
CA PHE A 250 -6.54 3.48 9.10
C PHE A 250 -6.83 1.99 8.92
N GLU A 251 -7.39 1.59 7.77
CA GLU A 251 -8.03 0.27 7.58
C GLU A 251 -7.09 -0.92 7.35
N ASP A 252 -5.78 -0.70 7.23
CA ASP A 252 -4.83 -1.80 7.18
C ASP A 252 -4.30 -2.13 8.58
N ASP A 253 -3.84 -3.36 8.81
CA ASP A 253 -3.32 -3.82 10.10
C ASP A 253 -2.06 -3.07 10.56
N LEU A 254 -1.59 -2.10 9.75
CA LEU A 254 -0.41 -1.30 9.96
C LEU A 254 0.79 -2.20 10.32
N SER A 255 0.80 -3.45 9.88
CA SER A 255 1.85 -4.43 10.21
C SER A 255 3.22 -3.97 9.72
N SER A 256 3.25 -3.05 8.74
CA SER A 256 4.39 -2.23 8.35
C SER A 256 4.15 -0.70 8.40
N GLY A 257 3.02 -0.24 8.94
CA GLY A 257 2.57 1.15 8.88
C GLY A 257 2.71 1.89 10.22
N GLU A 258 3.71 2.75 10.34
CA GLU A 258 3.82 3.64 11.50
C GLU A 258 2.90 4.86 11.30
N THR A 259 1.97 5.10 12.24
CA THR A 259 1.31 6.42 12.33
C THR A 259 2.18 7.35 13.15
N ILE A 260 2.81 8.32 12.49
CA ILE A 260 3.62 9.34 13.17
C ILE A 260 2.74 10.56 13.45
N ILE A 261 2.41 10.79 14.73
CA ILE A 261 1.83 12.05 15.21
C ILE A 261 2.97 12.88 15.82
N SER A 262 3.58 13.73 15.00
CA SER A 262 4.66 14.62 15.46
C SER A 262 4.08 15.89 16.07
N GLY A 263 3.86 15.87 17.39
CA GLY A 263 3.48 17.04 18.16
C GLY A 263 3.80 16.86 19.64
N ASP A 264 4.10 17.96 20.34
CA ASP A 264 4.48 17.94 21.75
C ASP A 264 3.31 17.61 22.70
N CYS A 265 2.07 17.64 22.20
CA CYS A 265 0.86 17.38 22.99
C CYS A 265 -0.14 16.50 22.24
N ILE A 266 -0.53 15.39 22.86
CA ILE A 266 -1.66 14.54 22.44
C ILE A 266 -2.69 14.58 23.57
N GLN A 267 -3.72 15.42 23.42
CA GLN A 267 -4.85 15.43 24.35
C GLN A 267 -5.85 14.35 23.93
N THR A 268 -5.81 13.22 24.64
CA THR A 268 -6.69 12.07 24.41
C THR A 268 -7.31 11.58 25.73
N GLY A 269 -8.34 10.74 25.65
CA GLY A 269 -8.95 10.10 26.81
C GLY A 269 -8.17 8.87 27.25
N GLU A 270 -8.34 7.76 26.52
CA GLU A 270 -7.68 6.48 26.79
C GLU A 270 -6.57 6.22 25.76
N VAL A 271 -5.43 5.71 26.24
CA VAL A 271 -4.36 5.17 25.41
C VAL A 271 -4.28 3.66 25.65
N SER A 272 -4.88 2.87 24.76
CA SER A 272 -4.74 1.42 24.75
C SER A 272 -3.61 1.04 23.78
N ALA A 273 -2.44 0.70 24.32
CA ALA A 273 -1.24 0.36 23.56
C ALA A 273 -0.53 -0.87 24.13
N ARG A 274 0.16 -1.63 23.27
CA ARG A 274 1.01 -2.76 23.72
C ARG A 274 2.21 -2.30 24.55
N TYR A 275 2.78 -1.15 24.20
CA TYR A 275 3.85 -0.51 24.96
C TYR A 275 3.82 1.01 24.74
N ILE A 276 4.33 1.75 25.73
CA ILE A 276 4.61 3.19 25.63
C ILE A 276 6.12 3.34 25.84
N ARG A 277 6.83 3.88 24.85
CA ARG A 277 8.27 4.12 24.96
C ARG A 277 8.51 5.47 25.63
N LEU A 278 9.04 5.45 26.84
CA LEU A 278 9.44 6.66 27.59
C LEU A 278 10.94 6.92 27.44
N GLY A 279 11.33 8.19 27.33
CA GLY A 279 12.73 8.65 27.32
C GLY A 279 13.30 8.93 28.73
N GLY A 280 12.60 8.52 29.79
CA GLY A 280 12.87 8.88 31.17
C GLY A 280 11.64 8.62 32.06
N ALA A 281 11.43 9.47 33.06
CA ALA A 281 10.20 9.47 33.83
C ALA A 281 9.14 10.35 33.13
N MET A 282 7.90 9.90 33.11
CA MET A 282 6.72 10.65 32.70
C MET A 282 6.18 11.42 33.89
N ASP A 283 5.89 12.72 33.71
CA ASP A 283 5.18 13.51 34.72
C ASP A 283 3.74 13.04 34.86
N VAL A 284 3.31 12.85 36.11
CA VAL A 284 1.94 12.47 36.48
C VAL A 284 1.33 13.63 37.24
N TYR A 285 0.31 14.26 36.65
CA TYR A 285 -0.39 15.41 37.24
C TYR A 285 -1.41 14.96 38.30
N GLU A 286 -1.68 15.83 39.27
CA GLU A 286 -2.64 15.54 40.37
C GLU A 286 -4.07 15.29 39.86
N SER A 287 -4.45 15.90 38.73
CA SER A 287 -5.72 15.66 38.03
C SER A 287 -5.63 16.13 36.57
N LEU A 288 -6.62 15.76 35.76
CA LEU A 288 -6.75 16.21 34.36
C LEU A 288 -6.88 17.73 34.19
N ASN A 289 -7.27 18.45 35.25
CA ASN A 289 -7.50 19.89 35.23
C ASN A 289 -6.44 20.68 36.01
N SER A 290 -5.41 20.01 36.54
CA SER A 290 -4.34 20.64 37.33
C SER A 290 -3.06 20.73 36.52
N ASN A 291 -2.38 21.87 36.61
CA ASN A 291 -1.01 22.03 36.11
C ASN A 291 0.03 21.61 37.16
N ALA A 292 -0.41 21.14 38.33
CA ALA A 292 0.48 20.64 39.37
C ALA A 292 0.88 19.18 39.11
N ILE A 293 2.18 18.93 39.10
CA ILE A 293 2.76 17.59 39.01
C ILE A 293 2.59 16.92 40.38
N GLY A 294 1.89 15.80 40.43
CA GLY A 294 1.77 14.98 41.64
C GLY A 294 2.99 14.07 41.85
N GLY A 295 3.62 13.65 40.76
CA GLY A 295 4.80 12.78 40.80
C GLY A 295 5.27 12.36 39.42
N THR A 296 6.08 11.31 39.37
CA THR A 296 6.60 10.77 38.12
C THR A 296 6.49 9.24 38.07
N LEU A 297 6.42 8.69 36.86
CA LEU A 297 6.40 7.25 36.57
C LEU A 297 7.37 6.94 35.43
N GLY A 298 8.30 6.01 35.62
CA GLY A 298 9.13 5.52 34.52
C GLY A 298 10.54 5.18 34.96
N TYR A 299 11.52 5.50 34.11
CA TYR A 299 12.93 5.25 34.42
C TYR A 299 13.49 6.32 35.36
N VAL A 300 13.97 5.91 36.52
CA VAL A 300 14.29 6.77 37.66
C VAL A 300 15.61 6.37 38.31
N THR A 301 16.14 7.25 39.16
CA THR A 301 17.32 6.97 39.98
C THR A 301 16.99 7.07 41.46
N SER A 302 17.50 6.17 42.27
CA SER A 302 17.27 6.11 43.72
C SER A 302 18.57 5.69 44.44
N TYR A 303 18.56 5.64 45.77
CA TYR A 303 19.72 5.26 46.57
C TYR A 303 19.48 3.97 47.36
N ASP A 304 20.49 3.12 47.48
CA ASP A 304 20.46 1.93 48.34
C ASP A 304 20.73 2.28 49.82
N PHE A 305 20.68 1.28 50.70
CA PHE A 305 20.96 1.44 52.13
C PHE A 305 22.37 1.96 52.44
N HIS A 306 23.32 1.76 51.52
CA HIS A 306 24.70 2.22 51.64
C HIS A 306 24.91 3.63 51.07
N GLY A 307 23.84 4.26 50.53
CA GLY A 307 23.90 5.57 49.88
C GLY A 307 24.45 5.51 48.45
N ASN A 308 24.56 4.34 47.84
CA ASN A 308 24.96 4.22 46.43
C ASN A 308 23.79 4.56 45.52
N ARG A 309 24.05 5.23 44.40
CA ARG A 309 23.04 5.53 43.38
C ARG A 309 22.73 4.27 42.55
N THR A 310 21.46 4.06 42.29
CA THR A 310 20.88 2.87 41.64
C THR A 310 19.87 3.30 40.59
N TYR A 311 19.63 2.43 39.59
CA TYR A 311 18.86 2.79 38.40
C TYR A 311 17.79 1.73 38.11
N GLY A 312 16.63 2.16 37.63
CA GLY A 312 15.56 1.24 37.27
C GLY A 312 14.22 1.93 37.08
N MET A 313 13.14 1.24 37.42
CA MET A 313 11.77 1.75 37.27
C MET A 313 11.20 2.19 38.61
N GLY A 314 10.37 3.23 38.62
CA GLY A 314 9.69 3.61 39.84
C GLY A 314 8.60 4.65 39.68
N MET A 315 7.92 4.86 40.80
CA MET A 315 6.91 5.88 41.04
C MET A 315 7.42 6.77 42.18
N LEU A 316 7.58 8.06 41.89
CA LEU A 316 8.09 9.04 42.85
C LEU A 316 7.06 10.13 43.03
N ASN A 317 6.94 10.66 44.25
CA ASN A 317 6.18 11.89 44.46
C ASN A 317 6.95 13.10 43.88
N TYR A 318 6.29 14.25 43.79
CA TYR A 318 6.88 15.49 43.26
C TYR A 318 8.28 15.88 43.78
N ASN A 319 8.61 15.55 45.04
CA ASN A 319 9.90 15.89 45.66
C ASN A 319 10.86 14.69 45.80
N ASP A 320 10.56 13.55 45.17
CA ASP A 320 11.35 12.31 45.22
C ASP A 320 11.58 11.71 46.62
N ASN A 321 10.90 12.20 47.65
CA ASN A 321 11.06 11.73 49.03
C ASN A 321 10.29 10.42 49.29
N TYR A 322 9.16 10.25 48.62
CA TYR A 322 8.30 9.07 48.75
C TYR A 322 8.38 8.30 47.45
N GLN A 323 8.90 7.07 47.52
CA GLN A 323 9.28 6.32 46.34
C GLN A 323 8.81 4.87 46.43
N VAL A 324 8.32 4.34 45.31
CA VAL A 324 8.21 2.91 45.03
C VAL A 324 9.15 2.62 43.87
N VAL A 325 10.28 1.96 44.12
CA VAL A 325 11.32 1.77 43.10
C VAL A 325 11.76 0.33 43.02
N VAL A 326 12.05 -0.13 41.80
CA VAL A 326 12.73 -1.39 41.51
C VAL A 326 13.96 -1.06 40.69
N THR A 327 15.12 -1.29 41.30
CA THR A 327 16.42 -0.97 40.71
C THR A 327 17.28 -2.23 40.60
N ASP A 328 18.45 -2.09 39.97
CA ASP A 328 19.53 -3.08 40.01
C ASP A 328 19.89 -3.57 41.43
N SER A 329 19.55 -2.81 42.45
CA SER A 329 19.80 -3.09 43.87
C SER A 329 18.55 -3.50 44.65
N GLY A 330 17.50 -3.92 43.95
CA GLY A 330 16.26 -4.47 44.52
C GLY A 330 15.07 -3.52 44.54
N ALA A 331 13.97 -4.01 45.11
CA ALA A 331 12.71 -3.27 45.28
C ALA A 331 12.68 -2.55 46.63
N ARG A 332 12.26 -1.28 46.63
CA ARG A 332 12.21 -0.43 47.84
C ARG A 332 10.94 0.40 47.87
N LEU A 333 10.41 0.54 49.07
CA LEU A 333 9.34 1.47 49.43
C LEU A 333 9.93 2.43 50.46
N THR A 334 10.09 3.69 50.08
CA THR A 334 10.80 4.69 50.88
C THR A 334 9.88 5.82 51.29
N SER A 335 9.99 6.25 52.54
CA SER A 335 9.30 7.41 53.09
C SER A 335 10.15 7.98 54.25
N PRO A 336 10.47 9.29 54.28
CA PRO A 336 11.28 9.87 55.34
C PRO A 336 10.51 10.11 56.64
N THR A 337 9.18 10.24 56.60
CA THR A 337 8.37 10.66 57.75
C THR A 337 7.06 9.89 57.92
N ALA A 338 6.64 9.13 56.92
CA ALA A 338 5.41 8.34 56.96
C ALA A 338 5.68 6.83 57.11
N GLU A 339 4.69 6.13 57.66
CA GLU A 339 4.65 4.67 57.72
C GLU A 339 4.57 4.07 56.30
N VAL A 340 5.43 3.09 56.03
CA VAL A 340 5.33 2.28 54.80
C VAL A 340 4.55 1.02 55.14
N VAL A 341 3.26 1.02 54.81
CA VAL A 341 2.39 -0.16 54.97
C VAL A 341 2.48 -0.99 53.69
N ALA A 342 3.31 -2.03 53.70
CA ALA A 342 3.24 -3.06 52.66
C ALA A 342 2.18 -4.10 53.09
N ALA A 343 1.22 -4.39 52.21
CA ALA A 343 -0.01 -5.11 52.52
C ALA A 343 0.20 -6.47 53.22
N VAL A 344 -0.86 -6.94 53.86
CA VAL A 344 -1.01 -8.02 54.87
C VAL A 344 -0.32 -9.38 54.62
N ASN A 345 0.32 -9.61 53.47
CA ASN A 345 0.93 -10.89 53.06
C ASN A 345 2.34 -10.72 52.45
N ILE A 346 3.24 -9.95 53.08
CA ILE A 346 4.64 -9.95 52.65
C ILE A 346 5.30 -11.26 53.09
N THR A 347 5.64 -12.11 52.13
CA THR A 347 6.56 -13.23 52.38
C THR A 347 7.98 -12.72 52.16
N LEU A 348 8.70 -12.46 53.25
CA LEU A 348 10.12 -12.12 53.21
C LEU A 348 10.96 -13.40 53.25
N ASP A 349 11.08 -14.10 52.13
CA ASP A 349 12.06 -15.17 51.99
C ASP A 349 13.44 -14.55 51.70
N THR A 350 14.03 -14.00 52.75
CA THR A 350 15.46 -13.72 52.71
C THR A 350 16.14 -15.04 53.06
N SER A 351 16.90 -15.63 52.14
CA SER A 351 17.85 -16.71 52.45
C SER A 351 18.95 -16.29 53.46
N ARG A 352 18.80 -15.13 54.10
CA ARG A 352 19.77 -14.40 54.93
C ARG A 352 19.12 -13.85 56.19
N LYS A 353 19.08 -12.53 56.36
CA LYS A 353 18.72 -11.83 57.61
C LYS A 353 17.69 -10.75 57.30
N ILE A 354 16.76 -10.56 58.24
CA ILE A 354 15.95 -9.36 58.34
C ILE A 354 16.71 -8.39 59.24
N ASN A 355 17.12 -7.24 58.69
CA ASN A 355 17.74 -6.17 59.48
C ASN A 355 16.66 -5.15 59.85
N ALA A 356 16.46 -4.93 61.15
CA ALA A 356 15.57 -3.91 61.66
C ALA A 356 16.32 -3.07 62.71
N SER A 357 16.15 -1.74 62.66
CA SER A 357 16.72 -0.81 63.67
C SER A 357 15.87 -0.74 64.94
N THR A 358 14.66 -1.30 64.89
CA THR A 358 13.72 -1.48 66.01
C THR A 358 13.23 -2.93 66.03
N GLU A 359 12.70 -3.39 67.16
CA GLU A 359 12.14 -4.75 67.26
C GLU A 359 10.93 -4.96 66.34
N LEU A 360 10.71 -6.22 65.94
CA LEU A 360 9.52 -6.64 65.22
C LEU A 360 8.40 -6.92 66.24
N THR A 361 7.32 -6.15 66.16
CA THR A 361 6.14 -6.37 67.01
C THR A 361 5.32 -7.53 66.50
N ILE A 362 5.21 -8.59 67.31
CA ILE A 362 4.26 -9.70 67.09
C ILE A 362 2.98 -9.39 67.86
N THR A 363 1.86 -9.15 67.16
CA THR A 363 0.59 -8.81 67.83
C THR A 363 0.01 -10.03 68.55
N SER A 364 -0.33 -9.87 69.84
CA SER A 364 -0.75 -10.96 70.74
C SER A 364 -2.09 -10.66 71.46
N ASP A 365 -2.98 -9.91 70.80
CA ASP A 365 -4.25 -9.42 71.37
C ASP A 365 -5.20 -10.58 71.72
N LEU A 366 -5.73 -10.59 72.96
CA LEU A 366 -6.63 -11.64 73.46
C LEU A 366 -7.90 -11.79 72.62
N ARG A 367 -8.41 -10.70 72.03
CA ARG A 367 -9.65 -10.72 71.21
C ARG A 367 -9.48 -11.49 69.90
N LYS A 368 -8.23 -11.78 69.51
CA LYS A 368 -7.88 -12.58 68.33
C LYS A 368 -7.46 -14.01 68.68
N LYS A 369 -7.73 -14.47 69.91
CA LYS A 369 -7.34 -15.79 70.41
C LYS A 369 -8.54 -16.54 70.94
N GLU A 370 -8.53 -17.84 70.72
CA GLU A 370 -9.49 -18.80 71.27
C GLU A 370 -8.73 -19.91 72.01
N GLU A 371 -9.41 -20.64 72.89
CA GLU A 371 -8.82 -21.75 73.66
C GLU A 371 -7.49 -21.44 74.38
N VAL A 372 -7.37 -20.27 75.02
CA VAL A 372 -6.16 -19.90 75.76
C VAL A 372 -5.98 -20.82 76.99
N ARG A 373 -4.87 -21.57 77.01
CA ARG A 373 -4.48 -22.48 78.11
C ARG A 373 -3.25 -21.94 78.85
N TYR A 374 -3.20 -22.17 80.17
CA TYR A 374 -2.12 -21.72 81.07
C TYR A 374 -1.34 -22.91 81.67
N ASP A 375 -1.25 -24.02 80.94
CA ASP A 375 -0.62 -25.29 81.32
C ASP A 375 0.81 -25.46 80.76
N VAL A 376 1.42 -24.35 80.29
CA VAL A 376 2.74 -24.37 79.64
C VAL A 376 3.81 -25.03 80.52
N ALA A 377 3.80 -24.73 81.82
CA ALA A 377 4.75 -25.31 82.77
C ALA A 377 4.59 -26.83 82.86
N GLU A 378 3.37 -27.31 83.12
CA GLU A 378 3.08 -28.74 83.30
C GLU A 378 3.43 -29.56 82.06
N LYS A 379 3.16 -28.97 80.88
CA LYS A 379 3.24 -29.68 79.60
C LYS A 379 4.65 -29.68 78.98
N TYR A 380 5.38 -28.58 79.11
CA TYR A 380 6.61 -28.38 78.33
C TYR A 380 7.89 -28.26 79.17
N LEU A 381 7.83 -28.16 80.50
CA LEU A 381 9.06 -28.17 81.32
C LEU A 381 9.90 -29.45 81.16
N PRO A 382 9.32 -30.67 81.05
CA PRO A 382 10.12 -31.88 80.81
C PRO A 382 10.93 -31.84 79.50
N LEU A 383 10.44 -31.12 78.49
CA LEU A 383 11.16 -30.89 77.24
C LEU A 383 12.38 -30.00 77.47
N LEU A 384 12.24 -28.88 78.20
CA LEU A 384 13.34 -27.95 78.44
C LEU A 384 14.55 -28.63 79.09
N ASP A 385 14.31 -29.54 80.03
CA ASP A 385 15.38 -30.29 80.72
C ASP A 385 16.13 -31.26 79.79
N ARG A 386 15.58 -31.56 78.60
CA ARG A 386 16.16 -32.45 77.58
C ARG A 386 16.83 -31.70 76.43
N LEU A 387 16.65 -30.38 76.33
CA LEU A 387 17.25 -29.58 75.27
C LEU A 387 18.77 -29.52 75.41
N LYS A 388 19.45 -29.53 74.26
CA LYS A 388 20.91 -29.47 74.17
C LYS A 388 21.36 -28.20 73.44
N PRO A 389 21.61 -27.09 74.15
CA PRO A 389 22.23 -25.93 73.55
C PRO A 389 23.59 -26.31 72.94
N CYS A 390 23.87 -25.85 71.73
CA CYS A 390 25.10 -26.15 71.03
C CYS A 390 25.65 -24.91 70.32
N SER A 391 26.91 -25.00 69.89
CA SER A 391 27.48 -24.05 68.92
C SER A 391 27.83 -24.78 67.64
N PHE A 392 27.58 -24.14 66.50
CA PHE A 392 27.80 -24.76 65.20
C PHE A 392 28.33 -23.74 64.18
N LEU A 393 29.02 -24.27 63.16
CA LEU A 393 29.34 -23.56 61.92
C LEU A 393 28.35 -24.01 60.86
N ARG A 394 27.92 -23.09 60.01
CA ARG A 394 27.13 -23.44 58.82
C ARG A 394 28.08 -23.96 57.75
N LYS A 395 27.73 -25.07 57.08
CA LYS A 395 28.57 -25.67 56.01
C LYS A 395 28.90 -24.66 54.90
N ASP A 396 27.98 -23.74 54.61
CA ASP A 396 28.11 -22.70 53.57
C ASP A 396 27.96 -21.25 54.10
N GLY A 397 28.12 -21.02 55.42
CA GLY A 397 27.69 -19.77 56.07
C GLY A 397 28.77 -18.98 56.79
N GLY A 398 30.00 -18.99 56.28
CA GLY A 398 31.14 -18.24 56.82
C GLY A 398 31.72 -18.82 58.12
N ASP A 399 32.78 -18.18 58.62
CA ASP A 399 33.56 -18.68 59.77
C ASP A 399 32.95 -18.33 61.15
N GLN A 400 31.79 -17.66 61.16
CA GLN A 400 31.14 -17.24 62.39
C GLN A 400 30.42 -18.44 63.05
N ARG A 401 30.78 -18.74 64.31
CA ARG A 401 30.00 -19.68 65.13
C ARG A 401 28.66 -19.09 65.51
N HIS A 402 27.62 -19.90 65.39
CA HIS A 402 26.27 -19.61 65.85
C HIS A 402 25.96 -20.43 67.10
N LEU A 403 25.09 -19.90 67.95
CA LEU A 403 24.51 -20.61 69.09
C LEU A 403 23.09 -21.03 68.73
N GLY A 404 22.66 -22.19 69.22
CA GLY A 404 21.30 -22.65 69.04
C GLY A 404 21.08 -24.11 69.40
N PHE A 405 20.08 -24.70 68.78
CA PHE A 405 19.67 -26.09 68.92
C PHE A 405 19.64 -26.78 67.55
N ILE A 406 19.84 -28.10 67.54
CA ILE A 406 19.66 -28.94 66.35
C ILE A 406 18.20 -29.38 66.29
N ALA A 407 17.51 -29.10 65.19
CA ALA A 407 16.07 -29.33 65.07
C ALA A 407 15.68 -30.82 65.21
N GLN A 408 16.51 -31.73 64.69
CA GLN A 408 16.30 -33.17 64.84
C GLN A 408 16.45 -33.61 66.31
N GLU A 409 17.40 -33.04 67.05
CA GLU A 409 17.56 -33.33 68.48
C GLU A 409 16.40 -32.78 69.31
N TYR A 410 15.86 -31.61 68.91
CA TYR A 410 14.63 -31.08 69.51
C TYR A 410 13.45 -32.04 69.34
N ARG A 411 13.22 -32.54 68.12
CA ARG A 411 12.14 -33.50 67.82
C ARG A 411 12.25 -34.76 68.68
N ASP A 412 13.46 -35.28 68.82
CA ASP A 412 13.71 -36.49 69.61
C ASP A 412 13.47 -36.21 71.11
N ALA A 413 13.85 -35.01 71.60
CA ALA A 413 13.58 -34.56 72.97
C ALA A 413 12.08 -34.34 73.25
N GLU A 414 11.35 -33.79 72.29
CA GLU A 414 9.90 -33.57 72.33
C GLU A 414 9.15 -34.91 72.42
N THR A 415 9.53 -35.87 71.57
CA THR A 415 9.00 -37.24 71.62
C THR A 415 9.28 -37.89 72.99
N ALA A 416 10.50 -37.74 73.51
CA ALA A 416 10.89 -38.28 74.81
C ALA A 416 10.26 -37.55 76.00
N ALA A 417 9.74 -36.34 75.80
CA ALA A 417 8.96 -35.58 76.80
C ALA A 417 7.47 -35.94 76.77
N GLY A 418 7.02 -36.74 75.79
CA GLY A 418 5.61 -37.16 75.65
C GLY A 418 4.70 -36.06 75.11
N ILE A 419 5.26 -35.05 74.43
CA ILE A 419 4.47 -33.99 73.79
C ILE A 419 3.83 -34.56 72.51
N SER A 420 2.52 -34.37 72.37
CA SER A 420 1.77 -34.84 71.21
C SER A 420 2.11 -34.03 69.96
N SER A 421 1.88 -34.58 68.77
CA SER A 421 2.06 -33.83 67.52
C SER A 421 1.13 -32.61 67.41
N GLU A 422 -0.05 -32.65 68.04
CA GLU A 422 -1.00 -31.53 68.06
C GLU A 422 -0.50 -30.36 68.92
N ASP A 423 0.41 -30.65 69.86
CA ASP A 423 1.00 -29.69 70.79
C ASP A 423 2.43 -29.28 70.40
N SER A 424 2.88 -29.72 69.23
CA SER A 424 4.21 -29.37 68.72
C SER A 424 4.17 -27.99 68.06
N VAL A 425 4.69 -26.98 68.77
CA VAL A 425 4.59 -25.57 68.35
C VAL A 425 5.90 -24.95 67.86
N ILE A 426 7.05 -25.58 68.14
CA ILE A 426 8.37 -24.99 67.87
C ILE A 426 8.97 -25.51 66.56
N ILE A 427 8.79 -26.78 66.25
CA ILE A 427 9.44 -27.40 65.09
C ILE A 427 8.55 -27.32 63.85
N GLY A 428 9.12 -26.81 62.76
CA GLY A 428 8.49 -26.78 61.45
C GLY A 428 9.27 -27.59 60.43
N LYS A 429 8.61 -28.05 59.36
CA LYS A 429 9.25 -28.72 58.23
C LYS A 429 8.84 -28.05 56.92
N THR A 430 9.83 -27.60 56.15
CA THR A 430 9.65 -26.99 54.83
C THR A 430 10.68 -27.58 53.87
N ASP A 431 10.26 -28.03 52.70
CA ASP A 431 11.12 -28.58 51.64
C ASP A 431 12.11 -29.67 52.09
N GLY A 432 11.68 -30.51 53.04
CA GLY A 432 12.50 -31.60 53.58
C GLY A 432 13.46 -31.19 54.70
N PHE A 433 13.58 -29.90 55.00
CA PHE A 433 14.40 -29.38 56.10
C PHE A 433 13.56 -29.06 57.33
N TYR A 434 14.16 -29.26 58.51
CA TYR A 434 13.55 -28.89 59.79
C TYR A 434 14.05 -27.53 60.26
N GLY A 435 13.14 -26.70 60.79
CA GLY A 435 13.42 -25.41 61.40
C GLY A 435 12.83 -25.31 62.81
N LEU A 436 13.35 -24.39 63.61
CA LEU A 436 12.84 -24.09 64.96
C LEU A 436 12.36 -22.65 65.04
N THR A 437 11.17 -22.44 65.57
CA THR A 437 10.59 -21.13 65.86
C THR A 437 11.14 -20.61 67.18
N TYR A 438 12.29 -19.92 67.13
CA TYR A 438 13.00 -19.51 68.35
C TYR A 438 12.19 -18.60 69.28
N GLY A 439 11.22 -17.83 68.75
CA GLY A 439 10.35 -16.97 69.55
C GLY A 439 9.50 -17.75 70.57
N GLU A 440 9.13 -18.99 70.25
CA GLU A 440 8.29 -19.84 71.12
C GLU A 440 9.05 -20.40 72.34
N PHE A 441 10.38 -20.28 72.38
CA PHE A 441 11.13 -20.59 73.61
C PHE A 441 10.95 -19.54 74.70
N ILE A 442 10.55 -18.31 74.37
CA ILE A 442 10.47 -17.22 75.35
C ILE A 442 9.44 -17.54 76.45
N PRO A 443 8.17 -17.91 76.14
CA PRO A 443 7.20 -18.29 77.18
C PRO A 443 7.64 -19.50 78.01
N LEU A 444 8.33 -20.46 77.40
CA LEU A 444 8.85 -21.65 78.07
C LEU A 444 9.94 -21.30 79.09
N LEU A 445 10.88 -20.43 78.71
CA LEU A 445 11.92 -19.95 79.61
C LEU A 445 11.32 -19.15 80.78
N VAL A 446 10.30 -18.33 80.53
CA VAL A 446 9.55 -17.63 81.59
C VAL A 446 8.92 -18.62 82.56
N ALA A 447 8.26 -19.68 82.05
CA ALA A 447 7.66 -20.73 82.88
C ALA A 447 8.70 -21.46 83.74
N LYS A 448 9.87 -21.81 83.16
CA LYS A 448 10.97 -22.46 83.91
C LYS A 448 11.52 -21.57 85.02
N ILE A 449 11.69 -20.27 84.74
CA ILE A 449 12.15 -19.30 85.74
C ILE A 449 11.14 -19.18 86.88
N GLN A 450 9.84 -19.16 86.58
CA GLN A 450 8.78 -19.14 87.60
C GLN A 450 8.79 -20.41 88.46
N GLU A 451 8.95 -21.59 87.85
CA GLU A 451 9.09 -22.88 88.56
C GLU A 451 10.29 -22.85 89.51
N LEU A 452 11.46 -22.43 89.01
CA LEU A 452 12.69 -22.34 89.79
C LEU A 452 12.54 -21.36 90.96
N ASN A 453 11.93 -20.19 90.74
CA ASN A 453 11.68 -19.22 91.80
C ASN A 453 10.76 -19.76 92.89
N ASN A 454 9.74 -20.54 92.53
CA ASN A 454 8.85 -21.17 93.52
C ASN A 454 9.60 -22.22 94.35
N ARG A 455 10.42 -23.06 93.70
CA ARG A 455 11.25 -24.05 94.40
C ARG A 455 12.28 -23.40 95.33
N VAL A 456 12.87 -22.28 94.92
CA VAL A 456 13.78 -21.50 95.78
C VAL A 456 13.03 -20.97 97.00
N LYS A 457 11.82 -20.40 96.84
CA LYS A 457 11.00 -19.95 97.97
C LYS A 457 10.64 -21.08 98.94
N GLU A 458 10.32 -22.26 98.42
CA GLU A 458 10.06 -23.45 99.24
C GLU A 458 11.31 -23.88 100.01
N LEU A 459 12.49 -23.83 99.39
CA LEU A 459 13.75 -24.16 100.05
C LEU A 459 14.17 -23.12 101.10
N GLU A 460 13.89 -21.85 100.85
CA GLU A 460 14.15 -20.74 101.78
C GLU A 460 13.21 -20.80 103.00
N SER A 461 11.92 -21.10 102.79
CA SER A 461 10.95 -21.24 103.89
C SER A 461 11.22 -22.48 104.76
N TRP A 462 11.88 -23.50 104.22
CA TRP A 462 12.32 -24.67 104.97
C TRP A 462 13.52 -24.41 105.90
N LYS A 463 14.27 -23.31 105.66
CA LYS A 463 15.45 -22.93 106.46
C LYS A 463 15.13 -21.93 107.58
N SER A 464 13.93 -21.37 107.59
CA SER A 464 13.37 -20.51 108.66
C SER A 464 12.42 -21.31 109.55
#